data_AF-A0ABD7JKX0-F1
#
_entry.id   AF-A0ABD7JKX0-F1
#
_cell.length_a   1.000
_cell.length_b   1.000
_cell.length_c   1.000
_cell.angle_alpha   90.00
_cell.angle_beta   90.00
_cell.angle_gamma   90.00
#
_symmetry.space_group_name_H-M   'P 1'
#
loop_
_entity.id
_entity.type
_entity.pdbx_description
1 polymer ?
#
loop_
_entity_poly.entity_id
_entity_poly.type
_entity_poly.pdbx_seq_one_letter_code
_entity_poly.pdbx_strand_id
1 'polypeptide(L)'
;MGFCINCGQTLAEGAHFCSNCGVAVGETNTGTSQRKTVYDGELYKCPNCAERLDSFMTVCPTCGYELRGAKGASVVKEFAEKLEQIESVRTDTNKVYSFIGDMFGKFNKTDEQKINLIRSFSIPNTKEDILEFMILAASNIDLKLYGAEGNNVSSQRAISDAWLAKFEQAYEKARFSFPNSPDFIKIKELYGQKMKQLNKVKWGKN
;
A
#
# COMPACT_ATOMS: atom_id res chain seq x y z
N MET A 1 -31.85 -51.46 15.78
CA MET A 1 -30.81 -50.56 16.32
C MET A 1 -29.79 -50.28 15.22
N GLY A 2 -29.58 -49.02 14.85
CA GLY A 2 -28.60 -48.62 13.82
C GLY A 2 -27.30 -48.10 14.44
N PHE A 3 -26.21 -48.07 13.67
CA PHE A 3 -24.93 -47.51 14.10
C PHE A 3 -24.61 -46.25 13.29
N CYS A 4 -23.93 -45.29 13.92
CA CYS A 4 -23.49 -44.07 13.25
C CYS A 4 -22.45 -44.38 12.17
N ILE A 5 -22.70 -43.98 10.93
CA ILE A 5 -21.79 -44.21 9.80
C ILE A 5 -20.46 -43.46 9.92
N ASN A 6 -20.38 -42.44 10.79
CA ASN A 6 -19.18 -41.61 10.94
C ASN A 6 -18.29 -42.07 12.11
N CYS A 7 -18.86 -42.50 13.24
CA CYS A 7 -18.09 -42.85 14.45
C CYS A 7 -18.35 -44.26 15.01
N GLY A 8 -19.27 -45.03 14.43
CA GLY A 8 -19.55 -46.42 14.82
C GLY A 8 -20.38 -46.61 16.09
N GLN A 9 -20.74 -45.54 16.81
CA GLN A 9 -21.57 -45.65 18.01
C GLN A 9 -23.02 -46.06 17.70
N THR A 10 -23.62 -46.85 18.60
CA THR A 10 -25.04 -47.21 18.57
C THR A 10 -25.93 -45.98 18.66
N LEU A 11 -26.89 -45.87 17.76
CA LEU A 11 -27.90 -44.81 17.75
C LEU A 11 -29.12 -45.24 18.56
N ALA A 12 -29.67 -44.31 19.34
CA ALA A 12 -30.96 -44.50 20.02
C ALA A 12 -32.09 -44.59 18.98
N GLU A 13 -33.18 -45.29 19.32
CA GLU A 13 -34.36 -45.37 18.45
C GLU A 13 -34.96 -43.97 18.23
N GLY A 14 -35.16 -43.61 16.95
CA GLY A 14 -35.66 -42.30 16.55
C GLY A 14 -34.64 -41.16 16.60
N ALA A 15 -33.35 -41.43 16.81
CA ALA A 15 -32.32 -40.39 16.84
C ALA A 15 -32.13 -39.72 15.47
N HIS A 16 -32.31 -38.39 15.41
CA HIS A 16 -32.03 -37.58 14.23
C HIS A 16 -30.55 -37.18 14.10
N PHE A 17 -29.78 -37.24 15.20
CA PHE A 17 -28.34 -36.93 15.25
C PHE A 17 -27.60 -37.93 16.15
N CYS A 18 -26.32 -38.19 15.84
CA CYS A 18 -25.46 -39.01 16.69
C CYS A 18 -25.09 -38.25 17.96
N SER A 19 -25.38 -38.83 19.13
CA SER A 19 -25.11 -38.23 20.44
C SER A 19 -23.61 -38.08 20.78
N ASN A 20 -22.72 -38.74 20.02
CA ASN A 20 -21.27 -38.69 20.27
C ASN A 20 -20.52 -37.76 19.31
N CYS A 21 -20.82 -37.82 18.00
CA CYS A 21 -20.11 -37.00 17.00
C CYS A 21 -20.96 -35.88 16.39
N GLY A 22 -22.26 -35.82 16.70
CA GLY A 22 -23.17 -34.76 16.23
C GLY A 22 -23.65 -34.89 14.77
N VAL A 23 -23.22 -35.91 14.02
CA VAL A 23 -23.63 -36.08 12.61
C VAL A 23 -25.11 -36.46 12.50
N ALA A 24 -25.82 -35.89 11.53
CA ALA A 24 -27.22 -36.24 11.26
C ALA A 24 -27.36 -37.69 10.81
N VAL A 25 -28.37 -38.38 11.30
CA VAL A 25 -28.65 -39.78 10.96
C VAL A 25 -29.41 -39.82 9.63
N GLY A 26 -28.77 -40.33 8.58
CA GLY A 26 -29.35 -40.44 7.24
C GLY A 26 -28.70 -39.55 6.17
N GLU A 27 -27.81 -38.64 6.55
CA GLU A 27 -26.98 -37.91 5.60
C GLU A 27 -25.73 -38.74 5.25
N THR A 28 -25.60 -39.14 3.98
CA THR A 28 -24.28 -39.46 3.44
C THR A 28 -23.52 -38.14 3.33
N ASN A 29 -22.38 -38.02 4.02
CA ASN A 29 -21.51 -36.84 3.98
C ASN A 29 -21.10 -36.48 2.53
N THR A 30 -21.92 -35.73 1.81
CA THR A 30 -21.53 -34.99 0.61
C THR A 30 -21.31 -33.51 0.93
N GLY A 31 -21.71 -33.06 2.11
CA GLY A 31 -21.45 -31.73 2.64
C GLY A 31 -20.20 -31.68 3.51
N THR A 32 -19.03 -32.03 2.97
CA THR A 32 -17.80 -31.61 3.63
C THR A 32 -17.72 -30.09 3.58
N SER A 33 -18.08 -29.42 4.67
CA SER A 33 -17.51 -28.10 4.98
C SER A 33 -16.01 -28.30 5.21
N GLN A 34 -15.27 -28.53 4.12
CA GLN A 34 -13.82 -28.55 4.17
C GLN A 34 -13.41 -27.11 4.47
N ARG A 35 -12.62 -26.92 5.52
CA ARG A 35 -11.92 -25.66 5.77
C ARG A 35 -11.10 -25.33 4.51
N LYS A 36 -11.61 -24.40 3.69
CA LYS A 36 -10.94 -23.96 2.47
C LYS A 36 -9.80 -23.03 2.87
N THR A 37 -8.56 -23.49 2.72
CA THR A 37 -7.39 -22.62 2.85
C THR A 37 -7.34 -21.69 1.64
N VAL A 38 -7.51 -20.40 1.87
CA VAL A 38 -7.27 -19.36 0.86
C VAL A 38 -5.87 -18.83 1.10
N TYR A 39 -4.99 -19.02 0.12
CA TYR A 39 -3.65 -18.41 0.14
C TYR A 39 -3.77 -16.98 -0.38
N ASP A 40 -3.17 -16.05 0.35
CA ASP A 40 -3.10 -14.64 -0.05
C ASP A 40 -1.65 -14.27 -0.40
N GLY A 41 -1.48 -13.57 -1.52
CA GLY A 41 -0.18 -13.11 -2.03
C GLY A 41 0.65 -14.12 -2.84
N GLU A 42 1.81 -13.65 -3.29
CA GLU A 42 2.78 -14.40 -4.08
C GLU A 42 4.01 -14.78 -3.22
N LEU A 43 4.60 -15.95 -3.51
CA LEU A 43 5.83 -16.40 -2.85
C LEU A 43 7.03 -16.20 -3.78
N TYR A 44 7.90 -15.24 -3.46
CA TYR A 44 9.14 -15.00 -4.21
C TYR A 44 10.26 -15.90 -3.74
N LYS A 45 10.82 -16.70 -4.66
CA LYS A 45 11.94 -17.62 -4.41
C LYS A 45 13.12 -17.34 -5.32
N CYS A 46 14.32 -17.63 -4.82
CA CYS A 46 15.53 -17.58 -5.64
C CYS A 46 15.44 -18.60 -6.78
N PRO A 47 15.62 -18.18 -8.05
CA PRO A 47 15.57 -19.12 -9.18
C PRO A 47 16.74 -20.12 -9.19
N ASN A 48 17.81 -19.82 -8.46
CA ASN A 48 19.01 -20.67 -8.39
C ASN A 48 18.98 -21.68 -7.23
N CYS A 49 18.53 -21.29 -6.03
CA CYS A 49 18.58 -22.15 -4.84
C CYS A 49 17.24 -22.33 -4.09
N ALA A 50 16.15 -21.76 -4.60
CA ALA A 50 14.80 -21.83 -4.02
C ALA A 50 14.60 -21.19 -2.63
N GLU A 51 15.62 -20.48 -2.11
CA GLU A 51 15.50 -19.67 -0.88
C GLU A 51 14.37 -18.64 -0.98
N ARG A 52 13.67 -18.38 0.13
CA ARG A 52 12.65 -17.31 0.17
C ARG A 52 13.33 -15.96 0.08
N LEU A 53 12.84 -15.11 -0.82
CA LEU A 53 13.38 -13.76 -1.00
C LEU A 53 12.54 -12.73 -0.23
N ASP A 54 13.21 -11.85 0.50
CA ASP A 54 12.64 -10.62 1.04
C ASP A 54 12.52 -9.51 -0.03
N SER A 55 11.73 -8.49 0.30
CA SER A 55 11.46 -7.29 -0.50
C SER A 55 12.74 -6.60 -0.99
N PHE A 56 12.78 -6.20 -2.26
CA PHE A 56 13.86 -5.40 -2.88
C PHE A 56 15.26 -6.02 -2.86
N MET A 57 15.40 -7.33 -2.61
CA MET A 57 16.69 -7.98 -2.74
C MET A 57 17.12 -8.03 -4.20
N THR A 58 18.33 -7.53 -4.48
CA THR A 58 18.97 -7.60 -5.80
C THR A 58 19.91 -8.80 -5.91
N VAL A 59 20.24 -9.45 -4.80
CA VAL A 59 21.11 -10.62 -4.72
C VAL A 59 20.55 -11.59 -3.68
N CYS A 60 20.55 -12.89 -3.98
CA CYS A 60 20.15 -13.91 -3.03
C CYS A 60 21.16 -14.02 -1.87
N PRO A 61 20.73 -13.90 -0.60
CA PRO A 61 21.63 -13.94 0.55
C PRO A 61 22.26 -15.32 0.77
N THR A 62 21.62 -16.38 0.27
CA THR A 62 22.07 -17.77 0.48
C THR A 62 23.05 -18.24 -0.59
N CYS A 63 22.84 -17.89 -1.86
CA CYS A 63 23.67 -18.42 -2.97
C CYS A 63 24.37 -17.36 -3.82
N GLY A 64 24.19 -16.06 -3.55
CA GLY A 64 24.83 -14.98 -4.29
C GLY A 64 24.27 -14.74 -5.69
N TYR A 65 23.19 -15.41 -6.10
CA TYR A 65 22.57 -15.20 -7.40
C TYR A 65 21.99 -13.79 -7.53
N GLU A 66 22.38 -13.07 -8.59
CA GLU A 66 21.88 -11.73 -8.89
C GLU A 66 20.47 -11.80 -9.49
N LEU A 67 19.52 -11.16 -8.82
CA LEU A 67 18.12 -11.12 -9.21
C LEU A 67 17.91 -10.02 -10.25
N ARG A 68 17.81 -10.40 -11.53
CA ARG A 68 17.56 -9.49 -12.66
C ARG A 68 16.14 -9.67 -13.20
N GLY A 69 15.51 -8.57 -13.62
CA GLY A 69 14.25 -8.58 -14.36
C GLY A 69 13.00 -8.89 -13.51
N ALA A 70 13.01 -8.56 -12.22
CA ALA A 70 11.83 -8.69 -11.37
C ALA A 70 10.65 -7.90 -11.97
N LYS A 71 9.65 -8.61 -12.51
CA LYS A 71 8.39 -8.04 -12.99
C LYS A 71 7.45 -7.90 -11.81
N GLY A 72 7.54 -6.78 -11.09
CA GLY A 72 6.51 -6.38 -10.14
C GLY A 72 5.50 -5.47 -10.82
N ALA A 73 4.27 -5.92 -11.02
CA ALA A 73 3.15 -5.01 -11.26
C ALA A 73 2.79 -4.38 -9.92
N SER A 74 3.48 -3.31 -9.52
CA SER A 74 3.15 -2.59 -8.29
C SER A 74 1.93 -1.71 -8.53
N VAL A 75 0.98 -1.73 -7.59
CA VAL A 75 -0.13 -0.77 -7.52
C VAL A 75 0.40 0.68 -7.47
N VAL A 76 1.62 0.86 -6.94
CA VAL A 76 2.32 2.15 -6.91
C VAL A 76 2.75 2.58 -8.32
N LYS A 77 3.17 1.64 -9.17
CA LYS A 77 3.50 1.92 -10.57
C LYS A 77 2.27 2.38 -11.35
N GLU A 78 1.15 1.66 -11.24
CA GLU A 78 -0.11 2.08 -11.89
C GLU A 78 -0.57 3.46 -11.41
N PHE A 79 -0.38 3.75 -10.11
CA PHE A 79 -0.67 5.05 -9.55
C PHE A 79 0.24 6.15 -10.12
N ALA A 80 1.54 5.89 -10.26
CA ALA A 80 2.50 6.80 -10.87
C ALA A 80 2.17 7.08 -12.34
N GLU A 81 1.80 6.05 -13.12
CA GLU A 81 1.38 6.19 -14.52
C GLU A 81 0.11 7.07 -14.64
N LYS A 82 -0.86 6.91 -13.73
CA LYS A 82 -2.05 7.78 -13.70
C LYS A 82 -1.71 9.24 -13.39
N LEU A 83 -0.74 9.48 -12.50
CA LEU A 83 -0.26 10.84 -12.22
C LEU A 83 0.41 11.46 -13.45
N GLU A 84 1.24 10.70 -14.15
CA GLU A 84 1.90 11.13 -15.39
C GLU A 84 0.89 11.44 -16.50
N GLN A 85 -0.14 10.60 -16.65
CA GLN A 85 -1.23 10.86 -17.60
C GLN A 85 -1.94 12.17 -17.31
N ILE A 86 -2.24 12.48 -16.04
CA ILE A 86 -2.84 13.77 -15.66
C ILE A 86 -1.92 14.94 -16.03
N GLU A 87 -0.62 14.82 -15.75
CA GLU A 87 0.35 15.87 -16.08
C GLU A 87 0.57 16.03 -17.60
N SER A 88 0.47 14.95 -18.39
CA SER A 88 0.62 15.01 -19.85
C SER A 88 -0.46 15.86 -20.53
N VAL A 89 -1.63 16.01 -19.88
CA VAL A 89 -2.76 16.83 -20.37
C VAL A 89 -2.52 18.32 -20.11
N ARG A 90 -1.49 18.67 -19.33
CA ARG A 90 -1.05 20.05 -19.06
C ARG A 90 -0.43 20.67 -20.31
N THR A 91 -1.22 20.84 -21.36
CA THR A 91 -0.82 21.57 -22.57
C THR A 91 -0.70 23.05 -22.23
N ASP A 92 0.38 23.68 -22.72
CA ASP A 92 0.69 25.10 -22.60
C ASP A 92 -0.50 25.96 -23.01
N THR A 93 -1.32 26.37 -22.02
CA THR A 93 -2.32 27.40 -22.24
C THR A 93 -1.55 28.68 -22.55
N ASN A 94 -1.73 29.20 -23.77
CA ASN A 94 -1.17 30.46 -24.26
C ASN A 94 -0.92 31.47 -23.12
N LYS A 95 0.33 31.94 -22.94
CA LYS A 95 0.79 32.80 -21.82
C LYS A 95 -0.17 33.95 -21.44
N VAL A 96 -0.96 34.43 -22.39
CA VAL A 96 -1.99 35.47 -22.21
C VAL A 96 -3.15 35.04 -21.30
N TYR A 97 -3.60 33.78 -21.36
CA TYR A 97 -4.69 33.27 -20.50
C TYR A 97 -4.21 32.93 -19.08
N SER A 98 -2.95 32.53 -18.93
CA SER A 98 -2.32 32.26 -17.62
C SER A 98 -2.24 33.52 -16.74
N PHE A 99 -1.97 34.69 -17.35
CA PHE A 99 -1.83 35.95 -16.62
C PHE A 99 -3.14 36.43 -15.98
N ILE A 100 -4.30 36.10 -16.56
CA ILE A 100 -5.62 36.40 -15.97
C ILE A 100 -6.00 35.36 -14.90
N GLY A 101 -5.58 34.11 -15.06
CA GLY A 101 -5.81 33.03 -14.09
C GLY A 101 -5.10 33.24 -12.75
N ASP A 102 -3.85 33.71 -12.79
CA ASP A 102 -3.06 34.02 -11.60
C ASP A 102 -3.63 35.19 -10.78
N MET A 103 -4.46 36.06 -11.38
CA MET A 103 -5.10 37.20 -10.70
C MET A 103 -6.39 36.80 -9.95
N PHE A 104 -6.98 35.62 -10.24
CA PHE A 104 -8.26 35.17 -9.68
C PHE A 104 -8.18 33.92 -8.79
N GLY A 105 -6.98 33.47 -8.39
CA GLY A 105 -6.81 32.37 -7.42
C GLY A 105 -7.41 31.04 -7.88
N LYS A 106 -7.58 30.84 -9.19
CA LYS A 106 -8.24 29.66 -9.75
C LYS A 106 -7.20 28.55 -9.92
N PHE A 107 -7.29 27.53 -9.06
CA PHE A 107 -6.50 26.30 -9.17
C PHE A 107 -6.53 25.77 -10.62
N ASN A 108 -5.38 25.38 -11.17
CA ASN A 108 -5.35 24.72 -12.47
C ASN A 108 -6.09 23.38 -12.35
N LYS A 109 -7.01 23.10 -13.28
CA LYS A 109 -7.83 21.87 -13.30
C LYS A 109 -6.99 20.60 -13.19
N THR A 110 -5.80 20.61 -13.80
CA THR A 110 -4.83 19.51 -13.72
C THR A 110 -4.30 19.31 -12.30
N ASP A 111 -3.97 20.39 -11.58
CA ASP A 111 -3.47 20.31 -10.21
C ASP A 111 -4.56 19.78 -9.26
N GLU A 112 -5.82 20.19 -9.46
CA GLU A 112 -6.96 19.67 -8.70
C GLU A 112 -7.16 18.16 -8.92
N GLN A 113 -7.11 17.70 -10.18
CA GLN A 113 -7.19 16.28 -10.51
C GLN A 113 -6.06 15.48 -9.86
N LYS A 114 -4.83 16.01 -9.87
CA LYS A 114 -3.67 15.40 -9.23
C LYS A 114 -3.84 15.31 -7.71
N ILE A 115 -4.26 16.41 -7.06
CA ILE A 115 -4.52 16.45 -5.62
C ILE A 115 -5.58 15.42 -5.23
N ASN A 116 -6.67 15.33 -5.99
CA ASN A 116 -7.76 14.40 -5.73
C ASN A 116 -7.32 12.95 -5.90
N LEU A 117 -6.52 12.65 -6.94
CA LEU A 117 -5.95 11.31 -7.14
C LEU A 117 -5.03 10.92 -5.96
N ILE A 118 -4.15 11.82 -5.52
CA ILE A 118 -3.27 11.56 -4.37
C ILE A 118 -4.09 11.34 -3.10
N ARG A 119 -5.06 12.20 -2.80
CA ARG A 119 -5.85 12.11 -1.55
C ARG A 119 -6.71 10.85 -1.49
N SER A 120 -7.29 10.43 -2.61
CA SER A 120 -8.13 9.23 -2.71
C SER A 120 -7.35 7.92 -2.79
N PHE A 121 -6.04 7.96 -3.07
CA PHE A 121 -5.21 6.76 -3.14
C PHE A 121 -5.18 6.00 -1.82
N SER A 122 -5.55 4.72 -1.85
CA SER A 122 -5.50 3.85 -0.67
C SER A 122 -4.09 3.30 -0.50
N ILE A 123 -3.50 3.46 0.69
CA ILE A 123 -2.16 2.93 0.95
C ILE A 123 -2.19 1.41 0.75
N PRO A 124 -1.27 0.83 -0.04
CA PRO A 124 -1.17 -0.62 -0.26
C PRO A 124 -0.98 -1.43 1.03
N ASN A 125 -1.18 -2.75 0.96
CA ASN A 125 -1.06 -3.66 2.10
C ASN A 125 0.24 -4.45 2.13
N THR A 126 0.90 -4.63 0.97
CA THR A 126 2.15 -5.39 0.90
C THR A 126 3.30 -4.55 1.43
N LYS A 127 4.31 -5.22 1.98
CA LYS A 127 5.51 -4.58 2.51
C LYS A 127 6.29 -3.89 1.39
N GLU A 128 6.38 -4.54 0.24
CA GLU A 128 6.98 -4.04 -0.99
C GLU A 128 6.33 -2.74 -1.44
N ASP A 129 5.02 -2.74 -1.63
CA ASP A 129 4.30 -1.56 -2.13
C ASP A 129 4.31 -0.40 -1.13
N ILE A 130 4.28 -0.68 0.18
CA ILE A 130 4.40 0.38 1.21
C ILE A 130 5.78 1.05 1.12
N LEU A 131 6.85 0.28 0.96
CA LEU A 131 8.20 0.82 0.79
C LEU A 131 8.33 1.65 -0.49
N GLU A 132 7.85 1.13 -1.62
CA GLU A 132 7.87 1.84 -2.90
C GLU A 132 7.07 3.15 -2.83
N PHE A 133 5.88 3.10 -2.21
CA PHE A 133 5.05 4.27 -2.01
C PHE A 133 5.70 5.30 -1.08
N MET A 134 6.37 4.87 0.01
CA MET A 134 7.09 5.78 0.90
C MET A 134 8.20 6.54 0.17
N ILE A 135 8.95 5.88 -0.71
CA ILE A 135 10.01 6.49 -1.53
C ILE A 135 9.39 7.50 -2.51
N LEU A 136 8.31 7.10 -3.20
CA LEU A 136 7.59 7.97 -4.14
C LEU A 136 7.02 9.20 -3.45
N ALA A 137 6.37 9.04 -2.30
CA ALA A 137 5.79 10.15 -1.57
C ALA A 137 6.88 11.08 -1.02
N ALA A 138 7.97 10.53 -0.47
CA ALA A 138 9.09 11.32 0.02
C ALA A 138 9.74 12.18 -1.09
N SER A 139 9.84 11.67 -2.32
CA SER A 139 10.43 12.42 -3.44
C SER A 139 9.52 13.54 -3.95
N ASN A 140 8.20 13.41 -3.78
CA ASN A 140 7.22 14.39 -4.22
C ASN A 140 6.87 15.48 -3.18
N ILE A 141 7.33 15.36 -1.93
CA ILE A 141 7.21 16.40 -0.91
C ILE A 141 8.30 17.46 -1.13
N ASP A 142 7.90 18.65 -1.58
CA ASP A 142 8.80 19.78 -1.81
C ASP A 142 8.92 20.65 -0.55
N LEU A 143 10.08 20.55 0.09
CA LEU A 143 10.39 21.28 1.32
C LEU A 143 10.41 22.80 1.13
N LYS A 144 10.74 23.31 -0.06
CA LYS A 144 10.89 24.75 -0.32
C LYS A 144 9.56 25.50 -0.14
N LEU A 145 8.44 24.81 -0.37
CA LEU A 145 7.09 25.37 -0.29
C LEU A 145 6.64 25.66 1.14
N TYR A 146 7.33 25.13 2.15
CA TYR A 146 6.98 25.27 3.55
C TYR A 146 7.70 26.43 4.26
N GLY A 147 8.69 27.05 3.60
CA GLY A 147 9.49 28.12 4.19
C GLY A 147 8.99 29.53 3.87
N ALA A 148 8.04 29.71 2.95
CA ALA A 148 7.53 31.03 2.57
C ALA A 148 6.27 31.39 3.37
N GLU A 149 6.36 32.47 4.17
CA GLU A 149 5.20 33.10 4.79
C GLU A 149 4.48 33.96 3.75
N GLY A 150 3.25 33.55 3.42
CA GLY A 150 2.35 34.27 2.54
C GLY A 150 0.99 33.56 2.55
N ASN A 151 -0.09 34.32 2.70
CA ASN A 151 -1.45 33.80 2.88
C ASN A 151 -2.04 33.09 1.64
N ASN A 152 -1.35 33.10 0.50
CA ASN A 152 -1.77 32.38 -0.70
C ASN A 152 -1.14 30.99 -0.73
N VAL A 153 -1.95 29.97 -0.43
CA VAL A 153 -1.58 28.57 -0.65
C VAL A 153 -1.49 28.34 -2.15
N SER A 154 -0.27 28.15 -2.66
CA SER A 154 -0.06 27.79 -4.06
C SER A 154 -0.58 26.37 -4.33
N SER A 155 -0.98 26.07 -5.57
CA SER A 155 -1.42 24.73 -5.96
C SER A 155 -0.32 23.69 -5.73
N GLN A 156 0.94 24.08 -5.92
CA GLN A 156 2.11 23.24 -5.63
C GLN A 156 2.20 22.89 -4.15
N ARG A 157 1.89 23.84 -3.24
CA ARG A 157 1.86 23.57 -1.80
C ARG A 157 0.75 22.58 -1.45
N ALA A 158 -0.42 22.74 -2.04
CA ALA A 158 -1.54 21.80 -1.84
C ALA A 158 -1.23 20.38 -2.34
N ILE A 159 -0.50 20.24 -3.45
CA ILE A 159 0.00 18.94 -3.95
C ILE A 159 1.00 18.34 -2.96
N SER A 160 1.98 19.12 -2.50
CA SER A 160 2.96 18.67 -1.51
C SER A 160 2.29 18.25 -0.19
N ASP A 161 1.26 18.97 0.25
CA ASP A 161 0.48 18.64 1.45
C ASP A 161 -0.29 17.32 1.29
N ALA A 162 -0.84 17.06 0.10
CA ALA A 162 -1.48 15.78 -0.20
C ALA A 162 -0.48 14.61 -0.11
N TRP A 163 0.74 14.80 -0.64
CA TRP A 163 1.81 13.81 -0.53
C TRP A 163 2.29 13.61 0.90
N LEU A 164 2.45 14.69 1.68
CA LEU A 164 2.83 14.62 3.08
C LEU A 164 1.81 13.81 3.90
N ALA A 165 0.52 14.09 3.71
CA ALA A 165 -0.54 13.34 4.40
C ALA A 165 -0.50 11.84 4.05
N LYS A 166 -0.25 11.50 2.78
CA LYS A 166 -0.12 10.09 2.37
C LYS A 166 1.15 9.43 2.85
N PHE A 167 2.25 10.18 2.93
CA PHE A 167 3.51 9.72 3.52
C PHE A 167 3.34 9.37 5.00
N GLU A 168 2.64 10.21 5.76
CA GLU A 168 2.30 9.93 7.16
C GLU A 168 1.38 8.70 7.29
N GLN A 169 0.35 8.57 6.45
CA GLN A 169 -0.53 7.40 6.43
C GLN A 169 0.23 6.10 6.13
N ALA A 170 1.16 6.14 5.17
CA ALA A 170 1.97 4.98 4.82
C ALA A 170 2.96 4.59 5.92
N TYR A 171 3.57 5.57 6.60
CA TYR A 171 4.40 5.32 7.78
C TYR A 171 3.60 4.63 8.91
N GLU A 172 2.43 5.16 9.25
CA GLU A 172 1.59 4.60 10.32
C GLU A 172 1.14 3.18 9.96
N LYS A 173 0.76 2.95 8.71
CA LYS A 173 0.41 1.61 8.24
C LYS A 173 1.58 0.64 8.36
N ALA A 174 2.79 1.04 7.94
CA ALA A 174 4.00 0.22 8.11
C ALA A 174 4.24 -0.12 9.59
N ARG A 175 4.08 0.88 10.48
CA ARG A 175 4.24 0.71 11.93
C ARG A 175 3.28 -0.31 12.50
N PHE A 176 2.03 -0.34 12.04
CA PHE A 176 1.04 -1.32 12.49
C PHE A 176 1.21 -2.69 11.84
N SER A 177 1.57 -2.74 10.57
CA SER A 177 1.63 -4.00 9.80
C SER A 177 2.89 -4.83 10.08
N PHE A 178 4.05 -4.21 10.30
CA PHE A 178 5.31 -4.94 10.48
C PHE A 178 6.33 -4.23 11.41
N PRO A 179 5.97 -3.91 12.67
CA PRO A 179 6.77 -3.06 13.57
C PRO A 179 8.18 -3.59 13.89
N ASN A 180 8.37 -4.92 13.89
CA ASN A 180 9.64 -5.57 14.26
C ASN A 180 10.48 -5.98 13.05
N SER A 181 10.05 -5.65 11.83
CA SER A 181 10.77 -5.98 10.61
C SER A 181 11.99 -5.07 10.42
N PRO A 182 13.14 -5.59 9.95
CA PRO A 182 14.28 -4.77 9.55
C PRO A 182 13.92 -3.67 8.54
N ASP A 183 12.92 -3.92 7.68
CA ASP A 183 12.50 -2.92 6.69
C ASP A 183 11.65 -1.80 7.28
N PHE A 184 11.00 -2.03 8.42
CA PHE A 184 10.36 -0.93 9.14
C PHE A 184 11.40 0.06 9.69
N ILE A 185 12.60 -0.41 10.05
CA ILE A 185 13.70 0.47 10.47
C ILE A 185 14.05 1.45 9.34
N LYS A 186 14.19 0.97 8.10
CA LYS A 186 14.44 1.80 6.92
C LYS A 186 13.33 2.84 6.70
N ILE A 187 12.06 2.43 6.84
CA ILE A 187 10.90 3.32 6.75
C ILE A 187 10.95 4.40 7.83
N LYS A 188 11.26 4.01 9.07
CA LYS A 188 11.35 4.91 10.22
C LYS A 188 12.47 5.92 10.07
N GLU A 189 13.61 5.51 9.54
CA GLU A 189 14.73 6.40 9.22
C GLU A 189 14.34 7.41 8.13
N LEU A 190 13.78 6.95 7.01
CA LEU A 190 13.31 7.80 5.92
C LEU A 190 12.29 8.84 6.41
N TYR A 191 11.28 8.39 7.17
CA TYR A 191 10.27 9.25 7.77
C TYR A 191 10.88 10.28 8.71
N GLY A 192 11.71 9.83 9.65
CA GLY A 192 12.37 10.71 10.62
C GLY A 192 13.26 11.77 9.97
N GLN A 193 14.04 11.40 8.96
CA GLN A 193 14.88 12.35 8.21
C GLN A 193 14.04 13.40 7.49
N LYS A 194 13.00 12.98 6.76
CA LYS A 194 12.14 13.90 6.01
C LYS A 194 11.41 14.86 6.95
N MET A 195 10.87 14.37 8.07
CA MET A 195 10.19 15.21 9.06
C MET A 195 11.13 16.20 9.76
N LYS A 196 12.38 15.79 10.06
CA LYS A 196 13.41 16.71 10.58
C LYS A 196 13.70 17.84 9.60
N GLN A 197 13.85 17.54 8.32
CA GLN A 197 14.07 18.55 7.28
C GLN A 197 12.88 19.50 7.17
N LEU A 198 11.65 18.97 7.16
CA LEU A 198 10.42 19.76 7.13
C LEU A 198 10.31 20.72 8.32
N ASN A 199 10.57 20.22 9.53
CA ASN A 199 10.53 21.03 10.75
C ASN A 199 11.60 22.12 10.74
N LYS A 200 12.81 21.82 10.24
CA LYS A 200 13.87 22.82 10.08
C LYS A 200 13.46 23.94 9.13
N VAL A 201 12.75 23.63 8.04
CA VAL A 201 12.28 24.68 7.11
C VAL A 201 11.12 25.49 7.69
N LYS A 202 10.20 24.84 8.41
CA LYS A 202 9.04 25.52 9.03
C LYS A 202 9.43 26.43 10.21
N TRP A 203 10.39 26.01 11.04
CA TRP A 203 10.69 26.64 12.33
C TRP A 203 12.15 27.10 12.50
N GLY A 204 13.03 26.77 11.55
CA GLY A 204 14.45 27.13 11.60
C GLY A 204 14.79 28.50 11.01
N LYS A 205 13.79 29.36 10.82
CA LYS A 205 13.97 30.79 10.56
C LYS A 205 13.92 31.55 11.88
N ASN A 206 14.96 31.40 12.69
CA ASN A 206 15.30 32.33 13.77
C ASN A 206 16.73 32.81 13.54
#